data_AF-A0A920BNK3-F1
#
_entry.id   AF-A0A920BNK3-F1
#
_cell.length_a   1.000
_cell.length_b   1.000
_cell.length_c   1.000
_cell.angle_alpha   90.00
_cell.angle_beta   90.00
_cell.angle_gamma   90.00
#
_symmetry.space_group_name_H-M   'P 1'
#
loop_
_entity.id
_entity.type
_entity.pdbx_description
1 polymer ?
#
loop_
_entity_poly.entity_id
_entity_poly.type
_entity_poly.pdbx_seq_one_letter_code
_entity_poly.pdbx_strand_id
1 'polypeptide(L)'
;MIENKFKYDSSMMADDIPYELQTPKGNLYEIPVHWGTDDWPPFAHYEEIGYMMPVQAPSKGLFGFWEEFEAQYEAGGFFMLIIHPFFNWSFSTLETG
;
A
#
# COMPACT_ATOMS: atom_id res chain seq x y z
N MET A 1 -0.32 -19.58 -6.50
CA MET A 1 1.04 -19.03 -6.31
C MET A 1 2.13 -20.08 -6.45
N ILE A 2 2.21 -21.07 -5.55
CA ILE A 2 3.30 -22.07 -5.54
C ILE A 2 3.36 -22.92 -6.83
N GLU A 3 2.23 -23.42 -7.33
CA GLU A 3 2.20 -24.21 -8.59
C GLU A 3 2.69 -23.41 -9.81
N ASN A 4 2.49 -22.09 -9.77
CA ASN A 4 2.96 -21.15 -10.80
C ASN A 4 4.38 -20.62 -10.52
N LYS A 5 5.09 -21.18 -9.54
CA LYS A 5 6.48 -20.85 -9.16
C LYS A 5 6.68 -19.41 -8.67
N PHE A 6 5.64 -18.77 -8.13
CA PHE A 6 5.80 -17.50 -7.43
C PHE A 6 6.55 -17.70 -6.11
N LYS A 7 7.42 -16.76 -5.76
CA LYS A 7 8.21 -16.78 -4.52
C LYS A 7 7.52 -16.05 -3.37
N TYR A 8 6.68 -15.08 -3.70
CA TYR A 8 5.94 -14.30 -2.74
C TYR A 8 4.55 -13.95 -3.24
N ASP A 9 3.67 -13.58 -2.31
CA ASP A 9 2.42 -12.87 -2.54
C ASP A 9 2.42 -11.57 -1.71
N SER A 10 1.54 -10.63 -2.07
CA SER A 10 1.40 -9.35 -1.39
C SER A 10 -0.07 -8.94 -1.38
N SER A 11 -0.85 -9.66 -0.58
CA SER A 11 -2.31 -9.51 -0.51
C SER A 11 -2.88 -9.66 0.90
N MET A 12 -2.11 -10.22 1.85
CA MET A 12 -2.49 -10.41 3.24
C MET A 12 -1.94 -9.29 4.13
N MET A 13 -2.56 -9.13 5.30
CA MET A 13 -2.29 -8.05 6.26
C MET A 13 -2.08 -8.60 7.68
N ALA A 14 -1.54 -9.83 7.81
CA ALA A 14 -1.48 -10.51 9.10
C ALA A 14 -0.35 -10.04 10.01
N ASP A 15 0.63 -9.32 9.46
CA ASP A 15 1.81 -8.79 10.15
C ASP A 15 2.31 -7.54 9.41
N ASP A 16 3.19 -6.77 10.05
CA ASP A 16 3.79 -5.54 9.49
C ASP A 16 5.13 -5.83 8.78
N ILE A 17 5.75 -6.99 9.07
CA ILE A 17 7.00 -7.43 8.46
C ILE A 17 6.78 -8.63 7.53
N PRO A 18 7.62 -8.83 6.50
CA PRO A 18 7.52 -10.01 5.64
C PRO A 18 7.65 -11.32 6.44
N TYR A 19 6.78 -12.28 6.15
CA TYR A 19 6.72 -13.55 6.87
C TYR A 19 6.58 -14.74 5.92
N GLU A 20 6.93 -15.94 6.39
CA GLU A 20 6.82 -17.16 5.59
C GLU A 20 5.47 -17.84 5.84
N LEU A 21 4.69 -18.02 4.77
CA LEU A 21 3.51 -18.87 4.75
C LEU A 21 3.92 -20.31 4.45
N GLN A 22 3.73 -21.19 5.44
CA GLN A 22 3.98 -22.62 5.30
C GLN A 22 2.70 -23.34 4.88
N THR A 23 2.77 -24.10 3.79
CA THR A 23 1.64 -24.88 3.29
C THR A 23 2.06 -26.31 2.98
N PRO A 24 1.12 -27.28 2.90
CA PRO A 24 1.44 -28.64 2.50
C PRO A 24 2.08 -28.76 1.10
N LYS A 25 1.92 -27.74 0.24
CA LYS A 25 2.47 -27.72 -1.13
C LYS A 25 3.83 -27.02 -1.22
N GLY A 26 4.33 -26.46 -0.12
CA GLY A 26 5.57 -25.68 -0.05
C GLY A 26 5.38 -24.34 0.64
N ASN A 27 6.43 -23.53 0.63
CA ASN A 27 6.48 -22.25 1.32
C ASN A 27 6.33 -21.09 0.32
N LEU A 28 5.76 -19.99 0.79
CA LEU A 28 5.60 -18.74 0.06
C LEU A 28 5.91 -17.60 1.02
N TYR A 29 6.61 -16.56 0.58
CA TYR A 29 6.75 -15.36 1.41
C TYR A 29 5.52 -14.46 1.23
N GLU A 30 5.01 -13.91 2.31
CA GLU A 30 4.07 -12.81 2.25
C GLU A 30 4.84 -11.50 2.43
N ILE A 31 4.56 -10.53 1.56
CA ILE A 31 4.97 -9.14 1.73
C ILE A 31 3.70 -8.36 2.10
N PRO A 32 3.47 -8.07 3.39
CA PRO A 32 2.18 -7.59 3.84
C PRO A 32 1.85 -6.21 3.26
N VAL A 33 0.61 -6.06 2.81
CA VAL A 33 0.05 -4.79 2.33
C VAL A 33 -0.60 -4.02 3.49
N HIS A 34 -0.69 -2.69 3.40
CA HIS A 34 -1.37 -1.88 4.41
C HIS A 34 -2.21 -0.78 3.76
N TRP A 35 -3.46 -0.63 4.23
CA TRP A 35 -4.38 0.40 3.71
C TRP A 35 -3.88 1.82 4.00
N GLY A 36 -3.11 2.01 5.07
CA GLY A 36 -2.52 3.30 5.42
C GLY A 36 -1.48 3.79 4.42
N THR A 37 -0.98 2.93 3.53
CA THR A 37 0.00 3.26 2.48
C THR A 37 -0.51 2.93 1.07
N ASP A 38 -1.83 2.80 0.92
CA ASP A 38 -2.54 2.64 -0.35
C ASP A 38 -3.14 3.98 -0.79
N ASP A 39 -2.85 4.37 -2.04
CA ASP A 39 -3.32 5.61 -2.63
C ASP A 39 -4.79 5.54 -3.10
N TRP A 40 -5.42 4.36 -3.07
CA TRP A 40 -6.83 4.21 -3.42
C TRP A 40 -7.78 4.93 -2.44
N PRO A 41 -7.79 4.68 -1.11
CA PRO A 41 -8.72 5.36 -0.22
C PRO A 41 -8.69 6.90 -0.26
N PRO A 42 -7.53 7.58 -0.37
CA PRO A 42 -7.50 9.04 -0.44
C PRO A 42 -7.79 9.64 -1.83
N PHE A 43 -7.53 8.92 -2.93
CA PHE A 43 -7.59 9.49 -4.28
C PHE A 43 -8.59 8.86 -5.23
N ALA A 44 -9.15 7.69 -4.90
CA ALA A 44 -10.12 7.05 -5.75
C ALA A 44 -11.48 7.76 -5.72
N HIS A 45 -11.94 8.12 -6.92
CA HIS A 45 -13.31 8.52 -7.17
C HIS A 45 -13.77 7.82 -8.44
N TYR A 46 -14.65 6.83 -8.30
CA TYR A 46 -15.03 5.94 -9.38
C TYR A 46 -16.54 5.65 -9.33
N GLU A 47 -17.29 6.41 -10.12
CA GLU A 47 -18.76 6.37 -10.17
C GLU A 47 -19.29 5.01 -10.61
N GLU A 48 -18.61 4.36 -11.56
CA GLU A 48 -19.04 3.07 -12.14
C GLU A 48 -19.10 1.93 -11.11
N ILE A 49 -18.31 1.98 -10.03
CA ILE A 49 -18.35 1.00 -8.93
C ILE A 49 -19.00 1.55 -7.66
N GLY A 50 -19.59 2.76 -7.72
CA GLY A 50 -20.21 3.42 -6.57
C GLY A 50 -19.22 3.93 -5.52
N TYR A 51 -17.92 4.02 -5.85
CA TYR A 51 -16.90 4.54 -4.93
C TYR A 51 -16.81 6.07 -5.06
N MET A 52 -17.72 6.76 -4.36
CA MET A 52 -17.92 8.21 -4.45
C MET A 52 -17.25 8.98 -3.31
N MET A 53 -16.09 8.52 -2.83
CA MET A 53 -15.33 9.25 -1.81
C MET A 53 -14.78 10.56 -2.41
N PRO A 54 -14.76 11.67 -1.64
CA PRO A 54 -14.12 12.90 -2.10
C PRO A 54 -12.61 12.70 -2.24
N VAL A 55 -12.05 13.05 -3.40
CA VAL A 55 -10.61 13.07 -3.64
C VAL A 55 -9.95 14.06 -2.68
N GLN A 56 -8.97 13.60 -1.91
CA GLN A 56 -8.25 14.44 -0.96
C GLN A 56 -7.15 15.26 -1.66
N ALA A 57 -6.80 16.40 -1.07
CA ALA A 57 -5.60 17.13 -1.48
C ALA A 57 -4.36 16.25 -1.24
N PRO A 58 -3.33 16.27 -2.13
CA PRO A 58 -2.14 15.44 -1.99
C PRO A 58 -1.46 15.55 -0.62
N SER A 59 -1.34 16.77 -0.08
CA SER A 59 -0.76 17.01 1.25
C SER A 59 -1.50 16.28 2.38
N LYS A 60 -2.80 16.10 2.25
CA LYS A 60 -3.62 15.39 3.24
C LYS A 60 -3.63 13.89 2.99
N GLY A 61 -3.78 13.47 1.73
CA GLY A 61 -3.81 12.05 1.36
C GLY A 61 -2.49 11.33 1.61
N LEU A 62 -1.35 12.03 1.43
CA LEU A 62 -0.01 11.48 1.66
C LEU A 62 0.47 11.63 3.11
N PHE A 63 -0.23 12.39 3.96
CA PHE A 63 0.22 12.64 5.33
C PHE A 63 0.35 11.33 6.13
N GLY A 64 -0.64 10.45 6.07
CA GLY A 64 -0.59 9.16 6.74
C GLY A 64 0.55 8.26 6.22
N PHE A 65 0.95 8.41 4.96
CA PHE A 65 2.03 7.60 4.38
C PHE A 65 3.36 7.97 5.02
N TRP A 66 3.53 9.25 5.34
CA TRP A 66 4.72 9.74 6.01
C TRP A 66 4.75 9.31 7.48
N GLU A 67 3.60 9.35 8.18
CA GLU A 67 3.49 8.83 9.54
C GLU A 67 3.85 7.34 9.61
N GLU A 68 3.34 6.53 8.68
CA GLU A 68 3.66 5.10 8.58
C GLU A 68 5.14 4.86 8.24
N PHE A 69 5.71 5.66 7.33
CA PHE A 69 7.14 5.58 6.99
C PHE A 69 8.02 5.89 8.20
N GLU A 70 7.74 6.97 8.93
CA GLU A 70 8.49 7.37 10.12
C GLU A 70 8.40 6.29 11.21
N ALA A 71 7.21 5.78 11.49
CA ALA A 71 7.01 4.72 12.48
C ALA A 71 7.80 3.44 12.14
N GLN A 72 7.74 2.99 10.88
CA GLN A 72 8.49 1.82 10.43
C GLN A 72 10.00 2.09 10.42
N TYR A 73 10.44 3.29 10.05
CA TYR A 73 11.85 3.66 10.06
C TYR A 73 12.43 3.64 11.49
N GLU A 74 11.72 4.22 12.46
CA GLU A 74 12.12 4.22 13.88
C GLU A 74 12.13 2.82 14.48
N ALA A 75 11.18 1.96 14.07
CA ALA A 75 11.13 0.57 14.51
C ALA A 75 12.16 -0.34 13.81
N GLY A 76 12.84 0.13 12.76
CA GLY A 76 13.67 -0.71 11.89
C GLY A 76 12.86 -1.77 11.13
N GLY A 77 11.58 -1.48 10.89
CA GLY A 77 10.60 -2.37 10.29
C GLY A 77 10.60 -2.33 8.76
N PHE A 78 9.42 -2.51 8.19
CA PHE A 78 9.22 -2.65 6.75
C PHE A 78 8.17 -1.65 6.27
N PHE A 79 8.52 -0.87 5.25
CA PHE A 79 7.62 0.09 4.62
C PHE A 79 7.41 -0.28 3.15
N MET A 80 6.14 -0.37 2.74
CA MET A 80 5.76 -0.63 1.37
C MET A 80 4.62 0.30 0.95
N LEU A 81 4.76 0.87 -0.24
CA LEU A 81 3.84 1.83 -0.82
C LEU A 81 3.05 1.18 -1.96
N ILE A 82 1.73 1.40 -2.00
CA ILE A 82 0.84 0.88 -3.04
C ILE A 82 0.31 2.07 -3.84
N ILE A 83 0.76 2.18 -5.10
CA ILE A 83 0.43 3.29 -5.99
C ILE A 83 -0.29 2.78 -7.24
N HIS A 84 -1.41 3.42 -7.55
CA HIS A 84 -2.16 3.19 -8.77
C HIS A 84 -1.84 4.30 -9.79
N PRO A 85 -1.26 3.96 -10.95
CA PRO A 85 -0.68 4.95 -11.87
C PRO A 85 -1.69 5.85 -12.59
N PHE A 86 -2.99 5.53 -12.51
CA PHE A 86 -4.04 6.31 -13.16
C PHE A 86 -4.62 7.41 -12.26
N PHE A 87 -4.25 7.47 -10.97
CA PHE A 87 -4.63 8.60 -10.13
C PHE A 87 -3.73 9.81 -10.42
N ASN A 88 -4.35 10.98 -10.58
CA ASN A 88 -3.66 12.23 -10.88
C ASN A 88 -3.23 12.98 -9.60
N TRP A 89 -2.50 12.34 -8.68
CA TRP A 89 -2.06 12.98 -7.42
C TRP A 89 -0.63 13.55 -7.46
N SER A 90 0.01 13.61 -8.64
CA SER A 90 1.40 14.04 -8.92
C SER A 90 2.14 14.81 -7.81
N PHE A 91 3.30 14.28 -7.39
CA PHE A 91 4.30 14.94 -6.54
C PHE A 91 4.67 16.36 -6.98
N SER A 92 4.52 16.70 -8.27
CA SER A 92 4.78 18.06 -8.79
C SER A 92 3.87 19.14 -8.21
N THR A 93 2.79 18.77 -7.52
CA THR A 93 1.89 19.72 -6.85
C THR A 93 2.40 20.15 -5.48
N LEU A 94 3.46 19.53 -4.95
CA LEU A 94 4.06 19.87 -3.65
C LEU A 94 5.10 21.02 -3.74
N GLU A 95 5.46 21.51 -4.93
CA GLU A 95 6.44 22.61 -5.10
C GLU A 95 5.82 24.03 -5.17
N THR A 96 4.57 24.22 -4.75
CA THR A 96 3.99 25.57 -4.66
C THR A 96 3.33 25.80 -3.30
N GLY A 97 4.16 26.14 -2.32
CA GLY A 97 3.76 26.62 -1.00
C GLY A 97 4.88 27.40 -0.35
#